data_AF-A0A537I8M5-F1
#
_entry.id   AF-A0A537I8M5-F1
#
_cell.length_a   1.000
_cell.length_b   1.000
_cell.length_c   1.000
_cell.angle_alpha   90.00
_cell.angle_beta   90.00
_cell.angle_gamma   90.00
#
_symmetry.space_group_name_H-M   'P 1'
#
loop_
_entity.id
_entity.type
_entity.pdbx_description
1 polymer ?
#
loop_
_entity_poly.entity_id
_entity_poly.type
_entity_poly.pdbx_seq_one_letter_code
_entity_poly.pdbx_strand_id
1 'polypeptide(L)'
;MHESLLGRSIPLPIHNATIYNVTGYWKSLTNSQETGNHTVKWEYHNSTGTLSPYDYGDIATYTLLEYKRRNNETGVQDMIQTLNTMWTGSGIADQPYKETGVQSGIYQTYKTALYAYALTQLSIPVPATVTAALLRMQGPDGGFHTGYGTNLTYAGTDENAETTSMSILALNTVPPGPNSTLSWIGTSITVTLLLVLLVIRASRRPTRK
;
A
#
# COMPACT_ATOMS: atom_id res chain seq x y z
N MET A 1 -10.58 -8.46 -7.55
CA MET A 1 -9.88 -9.05 -6.39
C MET A 1 -9.65 -8.06 -5.25
N HIS A 2 -9.38 -6.77 -5.54
CA HIS A 2 -9.19 -5.71 -4.54
C HIS A 2 -10.31 -5.62 -3.49
N GLU A 3 -11.52 -6.09 -3.80
CA GLU A 3 -12.62 -6.23 -2.86
C GLU A 3 -12.25 -7.01 -1.58
N SER A 4 -11.26 -7.90 -1.63
CA SER A 4 -10.72 -8.60 -0.45
C SER A 4 -10.11 -7.64 0.58
N LEU A 5 -9.46 -6.55 0.11
CA LEU A 5 -8.92 -5.49 0.98
C LEU A 5 -10.03 -4.74 1.72
N LEU A 6 -11.22 -4.67 1.11
CA LEU A 6 -12.41 -4.03 1.66
C LEU A 6 -13.26 -5.01 2.51
N GLY A 7 -12.69 -6.13 2.91
CA GLY A 7 -13.35 -7.11 3.77
C GLY A 7 -14.31 -8.05 3.05
N ARG A 8 -14.48 -7.93 1.73
CA ARG A 8 -15.39 -8.81 0.96
C ARG A 8 -14.73 -10.15 0.64
N SER A 9 -15.53 -11.22 0.66
CA SER A 9 -15.04 -12.54 0.28
C SER A 9 -14.72 -12.61 -1.21
N ILE A 10 -13.71 -13.39 -1.55
CA ILE A 10 -13.37 -13.73 -2.93
C ILE A 10 -13.38 -15.25 -3.14
N PRO A 11 -13.68 -15.75 -4.35
CA PRO A 11 -13.57 -17.17 -4.65
C PRO A 11 -12.11 -17.62 -4.61
N LEU A 12 -11.88 -18.85 -4.14
CA LEU A 12 -10.60 -19.56 -4.23
C LEU A 12 -10.83 -20.90 -4.96
N PRO A 13 -9.89 -21.35 -5.80
CA PRO A 13 -8.66 -20.66 -6.20
C PRO A 13 -8.95 -19.41 -7.03
N ILE A 14 -7.99 -18.50 -7.09
CA ILE A 14 -8.11 -17.31 -7.94
C ILE A 14 -7.84 -17.72 -9.39
N HIS A 15 -8.79 -17.45 -10.27
CA HIS A 15 -8.70 -17.78 -11.68
C HIS A 15 -8.07 -16.64 -12.50
N ASN A 16 -7.58 -16.96 -13.69
CA ASN A 16 -7.18 -15.97 -14.68
C ASN A 16 -8.35 -15.04 -15.01
N ALA A 17 -8.05 -13.78 -15.32
CA ALA A 17 -9.06 -12.79 -15.69
C ALA A 17 -9.56 -13.00 -17.12
N THR A 18 -10.88 -12.94 -17.28
CA THR A 18 -11.55 -12.63 -18.55
C THR A 18 -11.75 -11.11 -18.58
N ILE A 19 -11.27 -10.45 -19.63
CA ILE A 19 -11.37 -8.99 -19.77
C ILE A 19 -12.57 -8.65 -20.66
N TYR A 20 -13.50 -7.87 -20.12
CA TYR A 20 -14.64 -7.32 -20.85
C TYR A 20 -14.42 -5.84 -21.13
N ASN A 21 -14.64 -5.41 -22.38
CA ASN A 21 -14.68 -3.99 -22.71
C ASN A 21 -16.08 -3.46 -22.43
N VAL A 22 -16.19 -2.64 -21.40
CA VAL A 22 -17.40 -1.89 -21.08
C VAL A 22 -17.25 -0.50 -21.71
N THR A 23 -17.90 -0.28 -22.83
CA THR A 23 -17.96 1.06 -23.43
C THR A 23 -18.92 1.90 -22.60
N GLY A 24 -18.38 2.93 -21.95
CA GLY A 24 -19.17 3.92 -21.22
C GLY A 24 -19.06 5.28 -21.90
N TYR A 25 -20.20 5.90 -22.19
CA TYR A 25 -20.23 7.32 -22.52
C TYR A 25 -20.15 8.10 -21.21
N TRP A 26 -18.98 8.67 -20.92
CA TRP A 26 -18.82 9.56 -19.78
C TRP A 26 -19.24 10.97 -20.20
N LYS A 27 -20.35 11.45 -19.62
CA LYS A 27 -20.73 12.86 -19.76
C LYS A 27 -19.87 13.68 -18.81
N SER A 28 -19.17 14.67 -19.34
CA SER A 28 -18.47 15.65 -18.51
C SER A 28 -19.46 16.31 -17.53
N LEU A 29 -19.11 16.28 -16.24
CA LEU A 29 -19.91 16.91 -15.17
C LEU A 29 -19.96 18.43 -15.29
N THR A 30 -19.06 19.04 -16.07
CA THR A 30 -18.91 20.50 -16.14
C THR A 30 -19.52 21.10 -17.40
N ASN A 31 -19.43 20.42 -18.56
CA ASN A 31 -19.73 21.08 -19.84
C ASN A 31 -20.77 20.39 -20.74
N SER A 32 -21.46 19.33 -20.29
CA SER A 32 -22.46 18.57 -21.09
C SER A 32 -21.98 18.10 -22.48
N GLN A 33 -20.67 18.17 -22.76
CA GLN A 33 -20.07 17.61 -23.96
C GLN A 33 -19.63 16.17 -23.66
N GLU A 34 -19.88 15.29 -24.61
CA GLU A 34 -19.35 13.93 -24.59
C GLU A 34 -17.84 14.02 -24.70
N THR A 35 -17.15 13.83 -23.57
CA THR A 35 -15.69 13.84 -23.53
C THR A 35 -15.20 12.44 -23.80
N GLY A 36 -14.99 12.14 -25.09
CA GLY A 36 -14.14 11.03 -25.56
C GLY A 36 -14.74 9.62 -25.48
N ASN A 37 -14.28 8.77 -26.41
CA ASN A 37 -14.49 7.32 -26.33
C ASN A 37 -13.52 6.72 -25.32
N HIS A 38 -13.96 6.57 -24.07
CA HIS A 38 -13.22 5.84 -23.05
C HIS A 38 -13.63 4.37 -23.06
N THR A 39 -12.66 3.46 -23.04
CA THR A 39 -12.90 2.03 -22.83
C THR A 39 -12.62 1.71 -21.36
N VAL A 40 -13.65 1.29 -20.63
CA VAL A 40 -13.48 0.71 -19.31
C VAL A 40 -13.24 -0.78 -19.49
N LYS A 41 -12.08 -1.26 -19.05
CA LYS A 41 -11.81 -2.70 -19.01
C LYS A 41 -12.28 -3.24 -17.67
N TRP A 42 -13.17 -4.23 -17.71
CA TRP A 42 -13.60 -4.94 -16.51
C TRP A 42 -12.99 -6.34 -16.50
N GLU A 43 -12.18 -6.60 -15.48
CA GLU A 43 -11.58 -7.91 -15.25
C GLU A 43 -12.47 -8.77 -14.35
N TYR A 44 -12.79 -9.97 -14.83
CA TYR A 44 -13.54 -10.96 -14.08
C TYR A 44 -12.75 -12.28 -14.01
N HIS A 45 -12.37 -12.68 -12.79
CA HIS A 45 -11.53 -13.85 -12.55
C HIS A 45 -12.33 -15.16 -12.58
N ASN A 46 -12.76 -15.56 -13.78
CA ASN A 46 -13.60 -16.75 -14.01
C ASN A 46 -13.11 -17.65 -15.16
N SER A 47 -11.89 -17.43 -15.65
CA SER A 47 -11.32 -18.26 -16.71
C SER A 47 -10.95 -19.66 -16.19
N THR A 48 -10.62 -20.59 -17.07
CA THR A 48 -10.31 -21.99 -16.70
C THR A 48 -8.94 -22.13 -16.03
N GLY A 49 -7.99 -21.24 -16.34
CA GLY A 49 -6.66 -21.22 -15.70
C GLY A 49 -6.71 -20.65 -14.28
N THR A 50 -5.82 -21.13 -13.41
CA THR A 50 -5.66 -20.64 -12.04
C THR A 50 -4.35 -19.89 -11.87
N LEU A 51 -4.38 -18.78 -11.14
CA LEU A 51 -3.18 -18.07 -10.72
C LEU A 51 -2.65 -18.72 -9.43
N SER A 52 -1.37 -19.06 -9.45
CA SER A 52 -0.70 -19.70 -8.32
C SER A 52 -0.31 -18.64 -7.28
N PRO A 53 -0.71 -18.79 -6.00
CA PRO A 53 -0.25 -17.89 -4.95
C PRO A 53 1.26 -18.04 -4.68
N TYR A 54 1.89 -19.13 -5.12
CA TYR A 54 3.34 -19.32 -4.95
C TYR A 54 4.17 -18.59 -6.00
N ASP A 55 3.52 -18.14 -7.08
CA ASP A 55 4.17 -17.45 -8.18
C ASP A 55 3.89 -15.95 -8.17
N TYR A 56 2.77 -15.50 -7.61
CA TYR A 56 2.32 -14.11 -7.63
C TYR A 56 2.02 -13.58 -6.22
N GLY A 57 2.69 -12.49 -5.82
CA GLY A 57 2.60 -11.97 -4.44
C GLY A 57 1.27 -11.30 -4.10
N ASP A 58 0.60 -10.69 -5.08
CA ASP A 58 -0.76 -10.19 -4.91
C ASP A 58 -1.76 -11.34 -4.73
N ILE A 59 -1.63 -12.42 -5.50
CA ILE A 59 -2.43 -13.64 -5.36
C ILE A 59 -2.22 -14.30 -3.99
N ALA A 60 -0.97 -14.40 -3.52
CA ALA A 60 -0.66 -14.85 -2.16
C ALA A 60 -1.36 -13.98 -1.11
N THR A 61 -1.31 -12.65 -1.26
CA THR A 61 -1.95 -11.72 -0.33
C THR A 61 -3.46 -11.88 -0.31
N TYR A 62 -4.12 -11.93 -1.48
CA TYR A 62 -5.57 -12.10 -1.54
C TYR A 62 -6.02 -13.46 -0.98
N THR A 63 -5.25 -14.51 -1.24
CA THR A 63 -5.49 -15.85 -0.69
C THR A 63 -5.34 -15.87 0.83
N LEU A 64 -4.30 -15.21 1.36
CA LEU A 64 -4.07 -15.04 2.80
C LEU A 64 -5.27 -14.38 3.48
N LEU A 65 -5.76 -13.26 2.92
CA LEU A 65 -6.90 -12.53 3.49
C LEU A 65 -8.18 -13.38 3.50
N GLU A 66 -8.39 -14.18 2.46
CA GLU A 66 -9.53 -15.08 2.38
C GLU A 66 -9.39 -16.28 3.34
N TYR A 67 -8.19 -16.85 3.52
CA TYR A 67 -7.95 -17.87 4.54
C TYR A 67 -8.16 -17.31 5.95
N LYS A 68 -7.68 -16.10 6.23
CA LYS A 68 -7.93 -15.41 7.50
C LYS A 68 -9.44 -15.26 7.75
N ARG A 69 -10.21 -14.84 6.75
CA ARG A 69 -11.68 -14.71 6.84
C ARG A 69 -12.37 -16.05 7.12
N ARG A 70 -11.83 -17.15 6.61
CA ARG A 70 -12.32 -18.52 6.84
C ARG A 70 -11.78 -19.17 8.12
N ASN A 71 -11.01 -18.45 8.94
CA ASN A 71 -10.29 -18.97 10.11
C ASN A 71 -9.39 -20.19 9.78
N ASN A 72 -8.82 -20.21 8.56
CA ASN A 72 -7.87 -21.24 8.15
C ASN A 72 -6.45 -20.81 8.48
N GLU A 73 -6.04 -21.01 9.74
CA GLU A 73 -4.72 -20.60 10.24
C GLU A 73 -3.57 -21.26 9.48
N THR A 74 -3.66 -22.55 9.14
CA THR A 74 -2.63 -23.23 8.34
C THR A 74 -2.43 -22.57 6.99
N GLY A 75 -3.53 -22.24 6.30
CA GLY A 75 -3.47 -21.51 5.02
C GLY A 75 -2.90 -20.09 5.17
N VAL A 76 -3.24 -19.39 6.26
CA VAL A 76 -2.65 -18.07 6.55
C VAL A 76 -1.13 -18.16 6.74
N GLN A 77 -0.65 -19.13 7.52
CA GLN A 77 0.78 -19.32 7.79
C GLN A 77 1.56 -19.67 6.50
N ASP A 78 0.99 -20.53 5.67
CA ASP A 78 1.57 -20.89 4.38
C ASP A 78 1.69 -19.69 3.43
N MET A 79 0.63 -18.87 3.34
CA MET A 79 0.65 -17.68 2.48
C MET A 79 1.60 -16.59 2.98
N ILE A 80 1.70 -16.36 4.30
CA ILE A 80 2.67 -15.37 4.81
C ILE A 80 4.11 -15.86 4.65
N GLN A 81 4.37 -17.16 4.80
CA GLN A 81 5.68 -17.75 4.51
C GLN A 81 6.05 -17.59 3.02
N THR A 82 5.08 -17.79 2.13
CA THR A 82 5.23 -17.56 0.69
C THR A 82 5.60 -16.10 0.40
N LEU A 83 4.86 -15.14 0.96
CA LEU A 83 5.16 -13.71 0.82
C LEU A 83 6.54 -13.33 1.37
N ASN A 84 6.91 -13.85 2.54
CA ASN A 84 8.22 -13.62 3.14
C ASN A 84 9.36 -14.18 2.27
N THR A 85 9.12 -15.28 1.55
CA THR A 85 10.10 -15.86 0.61
C THR A 85 10.24 -15.01 -0.65
N MET A 86 9.18 -14.34 -1.09
CA MET A 86 9.23 -13.38 -2.21
C MET A 86 9.86 -12.04 -1.81
N TRP A 87 9.81 -11.69 -0.52
CA TRP A 87 10.38 -10.43 -0.03
C TRP A 87 11.92 -10.47 -0.03
N THR A 88 12.52 -9.58 -0.79
CA THR A 88 13.98 -9.52 -1.00
C THR A 88 14.69 -8.50 -0.12
N GLY A 89 13.97 -7.82 0.78
CA GLY A 89 14.47 -6.66 1.53
C GLY A 89 14.13 -5.32 0.89
N SER A 90 13.92 -5.29 -0.42
CA SER A 90 13.50 -4.09 -1.16
C SER A 90 12.07 -4.19 -1.69
N GLY A 91 11.67 -5.37 -2.18
CA GLY A 91 10.38 -5.58 -2.84
C GLY A 91 10.00 -7.05 -2.96
N ILE A 92 8.79 -7.30 -3.47
CA ILE A 92 8.25 -8.64 -3.77
C ILE A 92 8.79 -9.12 -5.12
N ALA A 93 9.75 -10.04 -5.10
CA ALA A 93 10.32 -10.68 -6.28
C ALA A 93 9.48 -11.91 -6.69
N ASP A 94 8.29 -11.64 -7.23
CA ASP A 94 7.40 -12.68 -7.74
C ASP A 94 7.63 -12.95 -9.24
N GLN A 95 6.77 -13.74 -9.88
CA GLN A 95 6.99 -14.19 -11.26
C GLN A 95 7.25 -13.04 -12.24
N PRO A 96 6.44 -11.96 -12.31
CA PRO A 96 6.72 -10.85 -13.23
C PRO A 96 8.06 -10.15 -13.01
N TYR A 97 8.57 -10.10 -11.77
CA TYR A 97 9.92 -9.58 -11.48
C TYR A 97 11.02 -10.48 -12.05
N LYS A 98 10.80 -11.80 -12.01
CA LYS A 98 11.79 -12.84 -12.40
C LYS A 98 11.80 -13.09 -13.91
N GLU A 99 10.67 -12.91 -14.58
CA GLU A 99 10.53 -13.19 -16.01
C GLU A 99 11.35 -12.23 -16.88
N THR A 100 11.66 -12.66 -18.10
CA THR A 100 12.27 -11.80 -19.10
C THR A 100 11.20 -10.90 -19.72
N GLY A 101 11.47 -9.60 -19.82
CA GLY A 101 10.53 -8.65 -20.40
C GLY A 101 10.56 -7.31 -19.72
N VAL A 102 9.50 -6.53 -19.94
CA VAL A 102 9.40 -5.12 -19.50
C VAL A 102 9.38 -4.99 -17.97
N GLN A 103 8.88 -6.00 -17.26
CA GLN A 103 8.79 -6.00 -15.79
C GLN A 103 9.98 -6.67 -15.11
N SER A 104 10.94 -7.20 -15.89
CA SER A 104 12.10 -7.91 -15.36
C SER A 104 12.94 -6.98 -14.46
N GLY A 105 13.17 -7.41 -13.22
CA GLY A 105 13.91 -6.62 -12.24
C GLY A 105 13.17 -5.38 -11.70
N ILE A 106 11.87 -5.23 -12.01
CA ILE A 106 11.03 -4.12 -11.54
C ILE A 106 10.03 -4.64 -10.50
N TYR A 107 10.20 -4.21 -9.26
CA TYR A 107 9.20 -4.42 -8.22
C TYR A 107 7.98 -3.58 -8.50
N GLN A 108 6.80 -4.14 -8.24
CA GLN A 108 5.54 -3.43 -8.32
C GLN A 108 5.21 -2.82 -6.96
N THR A 109 5.02 -1.50 -6.91
CA THR A 109 4.75 -0.75 -5.67
C THR A 109 3.49 -1.26 -4.97
N TYR A 110 2.43 -1.55 -5.73
CA TYR A 110 1.18 -2.06 -5.14
C TYR A 110 1.38 -3.42 -4.45
N LYS A 111 2.25 -4.31 -4.95
CA LYS A 111 2.55 -5.60 -4.31
C LYS A 111 3.29 -5.42 -2.98
N THR A 112 4.12 -4.38 -2.89
CA THR A 112 4.76 -3.99 -1.63
C THR A 112 3.73 -3.48 -0.63
N ALA A 113 2.75 -2.71 -1.11
CA ALA A 113 1.64 -2.21 -0.29
C ALA A 113 0.75 -3.36 0.21
N LEU A 114 0.44 -4.32 -0.66
CA LEU A 114 -0.30 -5.53 -0.31
C LEU A 114 0.44 -6.35 0.76
N TYR A 115 1.76 -6.50 0.64
CA TYR A 115 2.56 -7.18 1.67
C TYR A 115 2.52 -6.45 3.02
N ALA A 116 2.71 -5.12 3.03
CA ALA A 116 2.55 -4.31 4.23
C ALA A 116 1.17 -4.49 4.87
N TYR A 117 0.11 -4.44 4.04
CA TYR A 117 -1.26 -4.64 4.49
C TYR A 117 -1.46 -6.03 5.10
N ALA A 118 -0.97 -7.10 4.45
CA ALA A 118 -1.04 -8.45 4.98
C ALA A 118 -0.41 -8.59 6.38
N LEU A 119 0.78 -8.01 6.57
CA LEU A 119 1.45 -7.98 7.88
C LEU A 119 0.60 -7.27 8.93
N THR A 120 0.03 -6.10 8.62
CA THR A 120 -0.86 -5.39 9.56
C THR A 120 -2.10 -6.21 9.90
N GLN A 121 -2.69 -6.90 8.93
CA GLN A 121 -3.84 -7.77 9.17
C GLN A 121 -3.49 -8.93 10.11
N LEU A 122 -2.27 -9.44 10.08
CA LEU A 122 -1.82 -10.50 10.98
C LEU A 122 -1.26 -9.98 12.31
N SER A 123 -1.34 -8.67 12.57
CA SER A 123 -0.69 -8.03 13.73
C SER A 123 0.82 -8.31 13.79
N ILE A 124 1.44 -8.56 12.63
CA ILE A 124 2.89 -8.71 12.49
C ILE A 124 3.48 -7.31 12.28
N PRO A 125 4.53 -6.91 13.03
CA PRO A 125 5.18 -5.62 12.82
C PRO A 125 5.64 -5.46 11.38
N VAL A 126 5.27 -4.35 10.74
CA VAL A 126 5.72 -4.03 9.38
C VAL A 126 7.18 -3.58 9.42
N PRO A 127 8.11 -4.25 8.72
CA PRO A 127 9.51 -3.83 8.67
C PRO A 127 9.64 -2.40 8.14
N ALA A 128 10.54 -1.62 8.74
CA ALA A 128 10.81 -0.25 8.30
C ALA A 128 11.27 -0.17 6.84
N THR A 129 11.88 -1.23 6.30
CA THR A 129 12.26 -1.33 4.89
C THR A 129 11.06 -1.38 3.95
N VAL A 130 9.95 -2.00 4.37
CA VAL A 130 8.72 -2.05 3.58
C VAL A 130 8.09 -0.66 3.49
N THR A 131 7.97 0.05 4.62
CA THR A 131 7.42 1.42 4.62
C THR A 131 8.35 2.40 3.91
N ALA A 132 9.66 2.27 4.07
CA ALA A 132 10.63 3.07 3.33
C ALA A 132 10.52 2.86 1.81
N ALA A 133 10.36 1.61 1.35
CA ALA A 133 10.16 1.31 -0.06
C ALA A 133 8.88 1.98 -0.62
N LEU A 134 7.76 1.92 0.12
CA LEU A 134 6.52 2.60 -0.28
C LEU A 134 6.69 4.12 -0.34
N LEU A 135 7.16 4.74 0.75
CA LEU A 135 7.29 6.19 0.83
C LEU A 135 8.29 6.75 -0.19
N ARG A 136 9.30 5.96 -0.59
CA ARG A 136 10.24 6.34 -1.64
C ARG A 136 9.59 6.45 -3.01
N MET A 137 8.47 5.76 -3.23
CA MET A 137 7.72 5.76 -4.48
C MET A 137 6.61 6.80 -4.55
N GLN A 138 6.44 7.62 -3.50
CA GLN A 138 5.52 8.73 -3.55
C GLN A 138 6.09 9.85 -4.44
N GLY A 139 5.35 10.19 -5.50
CA GLY A 139 5.63 11.28 -6.42
C GLY A 139 5.32 12.65 -5.82
N PRO A 140 5.73 13.74 -6.51
CA PRO A 140 5.57 15.11 -6.03
C PRO A 140 4.10 15.57 -5.95
N ASP A 141 3.20 14.92 -6.69
CA ASP A 141 1.75 15.19 -6.66
C ASP A 141 1.01 14.41 -5.56
N GLY A 142 1.74 13.58 -4.80
CA GLY A 142 1.21 12.72 -3.74
C GLY A 142 0.76 11.34 -4.21
N GLY A 143 0.71 11.09 -5.53
CA GLY A 143 0.51 9.77 -6.11
C GLY A 143 1.70 8.83 -5.88
N PHE A 144 1.53 7.55 -6.16
CA PHE A 144 2.61 6.56 -6.04
C PHE A 144 2.94 5.96 -7.41
N HIS A 145 4.22 6.01 -7.77
CA HIS A 145 4.75 5.37 -8.97
C HIS A 145 4.53 3.86 -8.94
N THR A 146 4.21 3.26 -10.08
CA THR A 146 3.80 1.84 -10.15
C THR A 146 4.94 0.85 -9.95
N GLY A 147 6.19 1.23 -10.22
CA GLY A 147 7.33 0.32 -10.02
C GLY A 147 8.69 0.95 -9.80
N TYR A 148 9.60 0.13 -9.26
CA TYR A 148 10.95 0.51 -8.84
C TYR A 148 11.96 -0.63 -8.93
N GLY A 149 13.24 -0.28 -9.02
CA GLY A 149 14.36 -1.24 -9.09
C GLY A 149 14.94 -1.66 -7.73
N THR A 150 15.96 -2.51 -7.78
CA THR A 150 16.62 -3.15 -6.62
C THR A 150 17.13 -2.22 -5.52
N ASN A 151 17.49 -0.99 -5.88
CA ASN A 151 17.98 0.03 -4.94
C ASN A 151 16.93 1.09 -4.60
N LEU A 152 15.64 0.75 -4.65
CA LEU A 152 14.52 1.68 -4.47
C LEU A 152 14.59 2.87 -5.44
N THR A 153 15.15 2.63 -6.63
CA THR A 153 15.28 3.62 -7.69
C THR A 153 14.02 3.61 -8.52
N TYR A 154 13.47 4.79 -8.76
CA TYR A 154 12.36 5.00 -9.67
C TYR A 154 12.63 4.35 -11.04
N ALA A 155 11.67 3.54 -11.53
CA ALA A 155 11.83 2.79 -12.76
C ALA A 155 11.22 3.48 -14.00
N GLY A 156 10.92 4.79 -13.94
CA GLY A 156 10.33 5.51 -15.07
C GLY A 156 8.84 5.19 -15.30
N THR A 157 8.11 4.86 -14.24
CA THR A 157 6.70 4.47 -14.30
C THR A 157 5.74 5.56 -13.79
N ASP A 158 4.63 5.78 -14.47
CA ASP A 158 3.69 6.82 -14.03
C ASP A 158 3.07 6.50 -12.67
N GLU A 159 2.69 7.54 -11.92
CA GLU A 159 1.77 7.40 -10.80
C GLU A 159 0.40 6.90 -11.29
N ASN A 160 -0.23 5.99 -10.55
CA ASN A 160 -1.59 5.55 -10.88
C ASN A 160 -2.50 5.50 -9.64
N ALA A 161 -3.81 5.64 -9.90
CA ALA A 161 -4.82 5.70 -8.84
C ALA A 161 -4.91 4.41 -8.01
N GLU A 162 -4.74 3.25 -8.66
CA GLU A 162 -4.82 1.94 -8.00
C GLU A 162 -3.67 1.71 -7.01
N THR A 163 -2.42 1.91 -7.44
CA THR A 163 -1.22 1.82 -6.59
C THR A 163 -1.26 2.84 -5.48
N THR A 164 -1.68 4.07 -5.79
CA THR A 164 -1.84 5.14 -4.79
C THR A 164 -2.85 4.73 -3.72
N SER A 165 -4.02 4.23 -4.12
CA SER A 165 -5.08 3.83 -3.19
C SER A 165 -4.63 2.67 -2.29
N MET A 166 -3.95 1.66 -2.86
CA MET A 166 -3.43 0.54 -2.07
C MET A 166 -2.29 0.96 -1.14
N SER A 167 -1.40 1.85 -1.59
CA SER A 167 -0.29 2.35 -0.77
C SER A 167 -0.81 3.17 0.41
N ILE A 168 -1.80 4.04 0.18
CA ILE A 168 -2.44 4.81 1.25
C ILE A 168 -3.18 3.89 2.23
N LEU A 169 -3.93 2.90 1.71
CA LEU A 169 -4.63 1.94 2.57
C LEU A 169 -3.63 1.19 3.47
N ALA A 170 -2.53 0.69 2.91
CA ALA A 170 -1.50 -0.01 3.66
C ALA A 170 -0.79 0.89 4.68
N LEU A 171 -0.37 2.10 4.29
CA LEU A 171 0.32 3.03 5.18
C LEU A 171 -0.57 3.50 6.34
N ASN A 172 -1.87 3.67 6.10
CA ASN A 172 -2.83 4.05 7.15
C ASN A 172 -3.10 2.93 8.15
N THR A 173 -2.87 1.66 7.81
CA THR A 173 -3.01 0.54 8.76
C THR A 173 -1.73 0.23 9.51
N VAL A 174 -0.59 0.79 9.10
CA VAL A 174 0.68 0.64 9.83
C VAL A 174 0.63 1.49 11.11
N PRO A 175 0.80 0.89 12.31
CA PRO A 175 0.85 1.65 13.54
C PRO A 175 1.98 2.71 13.50
N PRO A 176 1.78 3.89 14.12
CA PRO A 176 2.85 4.87 14.23
C PRO A 176 4.07 4.24 14.93
N GLY A 177 5.26 4.43 14.36
CA GLY A 177 6.48 3.94 14.99
C GLY A 177 6.64 4.51 16.41
N PRO A 178 7.34 3.81 17.32
CA PRO A 178 7.48 4.20 18.73
C PRO A 178 8.10 5.59 18.95
N ASN A 179 8.77 6.15 17.94
CA ASN A 179 9.38 7.48 18.00
C ASN A 179 8.39 8.64 17.79
N SER A 180 7.20 8.37 17.25
CA SER A 180 6.19 9.40 16.99
C SER A 180 5.56 9.92 18.28
N THR A 181 5.27 9.05 19.25
CA THR A 181 4.66 9.43 20.54
C THR A 181 5.63 10.17 21.47
N LEU A 182 6.92 9.81 21.45
CA LEU A 182 7.95 10.49 22.25
C LEU A 182 8.23 11.92 21.77
N SER A 183 8.13 12.20 20.46
CA SER A 183 8.36 13.56 19.93
C SER A 183 7.25 14.54 20.33
N TRP A 184 6.00 14.08 20.42
CA TRP A 184 4.86 14.88 20.91
C TRP A 184 4.97 15.18 22.42
N ILE A 185 5.46 14.23 23.21
CA ILE A 185 5.70 14.45 24.66
C ILE A 185 6.84 15.45 24.85
N GLY A 186 7.94 15.31 24.11
CA GLY A 186 9.09 16.22 24.20
C GLY A 186 8.78 17.67 23.80
N THR A 187 7.99 17.86 22.74
CA THR A 187 7.53 19.19 22.31
C THR A 187 6.54 19.81 23.30
N SER A 188 5.66 19.01 23.90
CA SER A 188 4.71 19.51 24.92
C SER A 188 5.41 19.96 26.20
N ILE A 189 6.44 19.23 26.66
CA ILE A 189 7.22 19.58 27.86
C ILE A 189 7.99 20.89 27.64
N THR A 190 8.64 21.04 26.47
CA THR A 190 9.44 22.25 26.15
C THR A 190 8.58 23.50 26.04
N VAL A 191 7.40 23.41 25.39
CA VAL A 191 6.45 24.55 25.31
C VAL A 191 5.93 24.95 26.69
N THR A 192 5.61 23.98 27.54
CA THR A 192 5.12 24.24 28.90
C THR A 192 6.18 24.93 29.75
N LEU A 193 7.43 24.46 29.71
CA LEU A 193 8.57 25.08 30.40
C LEU A 193 8.81 26.53 29.93
N LEU A 194 8.71 26.78 28.62
CA LEU A 194 8.88 28.12 28.04
C LEU A 194 7.78 29.08 28.50
N LEU A 195 6.53 28.64 28.54
CA LEU A 195 5.41 29.41 29.08
C LEU A 195 5.58 29.74 30.56
N VAL A 196 6.00 28.76 31.38
CA VAL A 196 6.28 28.99 32.81
C VAL A 196 7.40 30.02 32.99
N LEU A 197 8.48 29.91 32.21
CA LEU A 197 9.59 30.89 32.28
C LEU A 197 9.16 32.30 31.84
N LEU A 198 8.29 32.41 30.83
CA LEU A 198 7.73 33.70 30.40
C LEU A 198 6.83 34.32 31.47
N VAL A 199 6.00 33.52 32.14
CA VAL A 199 5.15 33.98 33.25
C VAL A 199 5.98 34.42 34.45
N ILE A 200 7.02 33.66 34.82
CA ILE A 200 7.96 34.04 35.89
C ILE A 200 8.71 35.33 35.53
N ARG A 201 9.11 35.50 34.28
CA ARG A 201 9.79 36.72 33.83
C ARG A 201 8.84 37.92 33.84
N ALA A 202 7.58 37.73 33.46
CA ALA A 202 6.55 38.77 33.49
C ALA A 202 6.20 39.20 34.92
N SER A 203 6.07 38.26 35.86
CA SER A 203 5.76 38.54 37.27
C SER A 203 6.91 39.19 38.02
N ARG A 204 8.16 39.01 37.56
CA ARG A 204 9.36 39.64 38.12
C ARG A 204 9.70 41.01 37.52
N ARG A 205 8.93 41.53 36.55
CA ARG A 205 9.17 42.91 36.08
C ARG A 205 8.68 43.90 37.15
N PRO A 206 9.57 44.69 37.77
CA PRO A 206 9.15 45.70 38.72
C PRO A 206 8.30 46.74 37.98
N THR A 207 7.14 47.07 38.56
CA THR A 207 6.30 48.18 38.11
C THR A 207 7.13 49.46 38.20
N ARG A 208 7.51 50.01 37.05
CA ARG A 208 8.05 51.38 36.97
C ARG A 208 6.93 52.32 37.40
N LYS A 209 7.06 52.88 38.61
CA LYS A 209 6.33 54.07 39.04
C LYS A 209 6.93 55.29 38.37
#